data_AF-A0A149U3K9-F1
#
_entry.id   AF-A0A149U3K9-F1
#
_cell.length_a   1.000
_cell.length_b   1.000
_cell.length_c   1.000
_cell.angle_alpha   90.00
_cell.angle_beta   90.00
_cell.angle_gamma   90.00
#
_symmetry.space_group_name_H-M   'P 1'
#
loop_
_entity.id
_entity.type
_entity.pdbx_description
1 polymer ?
#
loop_
_entity_poly.entity_id
_entity_poly.type
_entity_poly.pdbx_seq_one_letter_code
_entity_poly.pdbx_strand_id
1 'polypeptide(L)' 'MRPRPIFDLSLASPSGCASGLLFAPLAGRVRENSPWALGYTALITTPMKLSFLGPRGPDNMDPWVSDGLMVCFFWWLFSK' A
#
# COMPACT_ATOMS: atom_id res chain seq x y z
N MET A 1 -13.65 -12.65 -34.99
CA MET A 1 -13.69 -12.65 -33.51
C MET A 1 -12.31 -13.04 -32.99
N ARG A 2 -11.65 -12.18 -32.21
CA ARG A 2 -10.34 -12.48 -31.61
C ARG A 2 -10.58 -13.01 -30.18
N PRO A 3 -10.03 -14.18 -29.79
CA PRO A 3 -10.29 -14.78 -28.49
C PRO A 3 -9.81 -13.85 -27.37
N ARG A 4 -10.66 -13.61 -26.37
CA ARG A 4 -10.27 -12.85 -25.17
C ARG A 4 -9.42 -13.78 -24.30
N PRO A 5 -8.20 -13.37 -23.88
CA PRO A 5 -7.40 -14.17 -22.98
C PRO A 5 -8.18 -14.39 -21.68
N ILE A 6 -8.25 -15.64 -21.23
CA ILE A 6 -9.03 -16.10 -20.07
C ILE A 6 -8.50 -15.50 -18.75
N PHE A 7 -7.26 -14.99 -18.76
CA PHE A 7 -6.65 -14.30 -17.63
C PHE A 7 -5.99 -13.00 -18.12
N ASP A 8 -6.73 -11.89 -18.07
CA ASP A 8 -6.14 -10.56 -18.23
C ASP A 8 -5.50 -10.15 -16.89
N LEU A 9 -4.32 -10.72 -16.60
CA LEU A 9 -3.53 -10.48 -15.39
C LEU A 9 -2.80 -9.14 -15.40
N SER A 10 -3.05 -8.28 -16.39
CA SER A 10 -2.54 -6.92 -16.41
C SER A 10 -3.03 -6.16 -15.17
N LEU A 11 -2.12 -5.49 -14.45
CA LEU A 11 -2.47 -4.56 -13.36
C LEU A 11 -3.36 -3.39 -13.81
N ALA A 12 -3.51 -3.18 -15.12
CA ALA A 12 -4.45 -2.21 -15.67
C ALA A 12 -5.90 -2.76 -15.76
N SER A 13 -6.11 -4.05 -15.52
CA SER A 13 -7.44 -4.68 -15.53
C SER A 13 -8.00 -4.83 -14.11
N PRO A 14 -9.33 -4.80 -13.93
CA PRO A 14 -9.95 -5.03 -12.61
C PRO A 14 -9.55 -6.38 -11.98
N SER A 15 -9.43 -7.44 -12.78
CA SER A 15 -9.03 -8.78 -12.32
C SER A 15 -7.55 -8.84 -11.92
N GLY A 16 -6.68 -8.12 -12.62
CA GLY A 16 -5.26 -8.00 -12.26
C GLY A 16 -5.08 -7.21 -10.97
N CYS A 17 -5.81 -6.09 -10.79
CA CYS A 17 -5.85 -5.35 -9.54
C CYS A 17 -6.31 -6.21 -8.36
N ALA A 18 -7.42 -6.95 -8.52
CA ALA A 18 -7.93 -7.84 -7.46
C ALA A 18 -6.91 -8.91 -7.08
N SER A 19 -6.24 -9.51 -8.07
CA SER A 19 -5.16 -10.49 -7.84
C SER A 19 -4.00 -9.85 -7.08
N GLY A 20 -3.56 -8.65 -7.47
CA GLY A 20 -2.52 -7.90 -6.77
C GLY A 20 -2.86 -7.61 -5.30
N LEU A 21 -4.12 -7.23 -5.03
CA LEU A 21 -4.60 -7.01 -3.66
C LEU A 21 -4.58 -8.30 -2.82
N LEU A 22 -4.79 -9.46 -3.42
CA LEU A 22 -4.68 -10.76 -2.73
C LEU A 22 -3.22 -11.18 -2.48
N PHE A 23 -2.28 -10.79 -3.34
CA PHE A 23 -0.86 -11.04 -3.12
C PHE A 23 -0.24 -10.16 -2.03
N ALA A 24 -0.74 -8.93 -1.84
CA ALA A 24 -0.25 -8.03 -0.81
C ALA A 24 -0.22 -8.61 0.62
N PRO A 25 -1.31 -9.22 1.15
CA PRO A 25 -1.29 -9.82 2.49
C PRO A 25 -0.41 -11.07 2.56
N LEU A 26 -0.30 -11.85 1.48
CA LEU A 26 0.63 -12.99 1.42
C LEU A 26 2.08 -12.53 1.51
N ALA A 27 2.43 -11.46 0.80
CA ALA A 27 3.75 -10.83 0.89
C ALA A 27 4.02 -10.28 2.30
N GLY A 28 3.01 -9.72 2.97
CA GLY A 28 3.08 -9.31 4.38
C GLY A 28 3.45 -10.48 5.31
N ARG A 29 2.73 -11.60 5.19
CA ARG A 29 3.00 -12.82 5.99
C ARG A 29 4.39 -13.40 5.74
N VAL A 30 4.84 -13.44 4.50
CA VAL A 30 6.20 -13.90 4.17
C VAL A 30 7.24 -12.98 4.81
N ARG A 31 7.03 -11.67 4.73
CA ARG A 31 7.94 -10.68 5.33
C ARG A 31 8.03 -10.81 6.84
N GLU A 32 6.91 -10.97 7.54
CA GLU A 32 6.86 -11.14 9.00
C GLU A 32 7.66 -12.36 9.49
N ASN A 33 7.74 -13.42 8.66
CA ASN A 33 8.48 -14.64 8.97
C ASN A 33 9.91 -14.66 8.41
N SER A 34 10.38 -13.55 7.85
CA SER A 34 11.70 -13.45 7.21
C SER A 34 12.73 -12.76 8.09
N PRO A 35 14.04 -12.94 7.83
CA PRO A 35 15.10 -12.17 8.50
C PRO A 35 14.97 -10.65 8.31
N TRP A 36 14.17 -10.19 7.35
CA TRP A 36 13.98 -8.77 7.03
C TRP A 36 12.83 -8.14 7.83
N ALA A 37 12.11 -8.92 8.66
CA ALA A 37 10.99 -8.45 9.47
C ALA A 37 11.40 -7.29 10.39
N LEU A 38 12.56 -7.40 11.05
CA LEU A 38 13.08 -6.36 11.93
C LEU A 38 13.46 -5.09 11.17
N GLY A 39 14.09 -5.22 10.01
CA GLY A 39 14.43 -4.07 9.16
C GLY A 39 13.19 -3.34 8.66
N TYR A 40 12.15 -4.09 8.27
CA TYR A 40 10.88 -3.50 7.89
C TYR A 40 10.17 -2.82 9.07
N THR A 41 10.19 -3.45 10.25
CA THR A 41 9.61 -2.87 11.47
C THR A 41 10.30 -1.55 11.81
N ALA A 42 11.63 -1.52 11.77
CA ALA A 42 12.40 -0.30 12.01
C ALA A 42 12.08 0.80 10.97
N LEU A 43 11.85 0.44 9.71
CA LEU A 43 11.47 1.39 8.67
C LEU A 43 10.09 2.00 8.94
N ILE A 44 9.07 1.20 9.22
CA ILE A 44 7.70 1.71 9.43
C ILE A 44 7.54 2.49 10.75
N THR A 45 8.35 2.17 11.76
CA THR A 45 8.40 2.90 13.03
C THR A 45 9.41 4.04 13.02
N THR A 46 10.10 4.28 11.90
CA THR A 46 11.03 5.40 11.80
C THR A 46 10.29 6.70 12.08
N PRO A 47 10.77 7.52 13.04
CA PRO A 47 10.11 8.76 13.40
C PRO A 47 10.19 9.73 12.23
N MET A 48 9.04 10.20 11.77
CA MET A 48 8.91 11.14 10.67
C MET A 48 8.06 12.33 11.14
N LYS A 49 8.63 13.12 12.05
CA LYS A 49 8.01 14.34 12.53
C LYS A 49 8.37 15.50 11.62
N LEU A 50 7.37 16.04 10.93
CA LEU A 50 7.51 17.26 10.15
C LEU A 50 7.24 18.46 11.06
N SER A 51 8.26 19.32 11.24
CA SER A 51 8.23 20.45 12.18
C SER A 51 7.08 21.43 11.95
N PHE A 52 6.53 21.49 10.73
CA PHE A 52 5.42 22.40 10.39
C PHE A 52 4.02 21.86 10.73
N LEU A 53 3.85 20.55 10.98
CA LEU A 53 2.56 19.98 11.43
C LEU A 53 2.33 20.12 12.94
N GLY A 54 3.36 20.52 13.69
CA GLY A 54 3.28 20.63 15.15
C GLY A 54 2.89 19.30 15.82
N PRO A 55 2.20 19.33 16.97
CA PRO A 55 1.83 18.13 17.75
C PRO A 55 0.78 17.23 17.08
N ARG A 56 0.18 17.66 15.97
CA ARG A 56 -0.93 16.96 15.30
C ARG A 56 -0.48 16.08 14.14
N GLY A 57 0.79 16.18 13.73
CA GLY A 57 1.33 15.35 12.66
C GLY A 57 1.58 13.91 13.12
N PRO A 58 1.45 12.91 12.23
CA PRO A 58 1.81 11.54 12.55
C PRO A 58 3.27 11.43 13.00
N ASP A 59 3.52 10.62 14.03
CA ASP A 59 4.85 10.47 14.63
C ASP A 59 5.79 9.59 13.80
N ASN A 60 5.24 8.58 13.12
CA ASN A 60 6.00 7.52 12.48
C ASN A 60 5.64 7.40 11.00
N MET A 61 6.47 6.72 10.22
CA MET A 61 6.27 6.56 8.77
C MET A 61 4.97 5.81 8.39
N ASP A 62 4.54 4.83 9.16
CA ASP A 62 3.32 4.04 8.89
C ASP A 62 2.06 4.89 8.68
N PRO A 63 1.63 5.73 9.65
CA PRO A 63 0.43 6.55 9.50
C PRO A 63 0.55 7.56 8.34
N TRP A 64 1.74 8.07 8.02
CA TRP A 64 1.94 8.92 6.84
C TRP A 64 1.60 8.20 5.52
N VAL A 65 2.05 6.95 5.38
CA VAL A 65 1.76 6.14 4.19
C VAL A 65 0.28 5.80 4.12
N SER A 66 -0.32 5.41 5.24
CA SER A 66 -1.75 5.08 5.34
C SER A 66 -2.64 6.28 4.99
N ASP A 67 -2.40 7.44 5.59
CA ASP A 67 -3.15 8.67 5.32
C ASP A 67 -2.99 9.12 3.86
N GLY A 68 -1.76 9.06 3.32
CA GLY A 68 -1.47 9.41 1.93
C GLY A 68 -2.21 8.50 0.93
N LEU A 69 -2.20 7.18 1.17
CA LEU A 69 -2.93 6.22 0.33
C LEU A 69 -4.44 6.44 0.41
N MET A 70 -4.97 6.74 1.59
CA MET A 70 -6.40 7.04 1.78
C MET A 70 -6.81 8.30 1.03
N VAL A 71 -6.02 9.38 1.12
CA VAL A 71 -6.28 10.61 0.36
C VAL A 71 -6.29 10.33 -1.14
N CYS A 72 -5.30 9.62 -1.68
CA CYS A 72 -5.26 9.25 -3.09
C CYS A 72 -6.47 8.40 -3.51
N PHE A 73 -6.86 7.42 -2.68
CA PHE A 73 -8.00 6.56 -2.94
C PHE A 73 -9.30 7.36 -2.99
N PHE A 74 -9.58 8.18 -1.97
CA PHE A 74 -10.79 9.01 -1.94
C PHE A 74 -10.81 10.06 -3.03
N TRP A 75 -9.67 10.70 -3.30
CA TRP A 75 -9.55 11.65 -4.41
C TRP A 75 -9.93 10.99 -5.73
N TRP A 76 -9.36 9.82 -6.03
CA TRP A 76 -9.68 9.09 -7.26
C TRP A 76 -11.14 8.62 -7.28
N LEU A 77 -11.67 8.16 -6.15
CA LEU A 77 -13.05 7.69 -6.00
C LEU A 77 -14.08 8.80 -6.24
N PHE A 78 -13.82 10.02 -5.75
CA PHE A 78 -14.74 11.16 -5.84
C PHE A 78 -14.47 12.09 -7.04
N SER A 79 -13.39 11.88 -7.79
CA SER A 79 -13.09 12.62 -9.02
C SER A 79 -13.81 12.05 -10.26
N LYS A 80 -14.72 11.09 -10.05
CA LYS A 80 -15.56 10.42 -11.06
C LYS A 80 -17.02 10.75 -10.82
#